data_AF-A0A259CVT2-F1
#
_entry.id   AF-A0A259CVT2-F1
#
_cell.length_a   1.000
_cell.length_b   1.000
_cell.length_c   1.000
_cell.angle_alpha   90.00
_cell.angle_beta   90.00
_cell.angle_gamma   90.00
#
_symmetry.space_group_name_H-M   'P 1'
#
loop_
_entity.id
_entity.type
_entity.pdbx_description
1 polymer ?
#
loop_
_entity_poly.entity_id
_entity_poly.type
_entity_poly.pdbx_seq_one_letter_code
_entity_poly.pdbx_strand_id
1 'polypeptide(L)'
;MGQSKICSPKPPCCYVLALANADQLPAREELPKFSAEKPRSGMPEGWHFYRIAPYKKNTVYRLENYQGRTVLAANSKTSASGLAVKLNPRSAQNLWLQWEWKAVREIPQADNEQSQSDDAPLRILVAYDGNKSKLPLKEKLTFEMANLISGQEMPYATVMYIWSGKNPVNTVLNNAHTSRVKMIVVDSGWDD
;
A
#
# COMPACT_ATOMS: atom_id res chain seq x y z
N MET A 1 -30.91 -22.62 -31.30
CA MET A 1 -29.65 -21.91 -31.62
C MET A 1 -29.51 -20.80 -30.58
N GLY A 2 -28.82 -20.97 -29.45
CA GLY A 2 -27.37 -21.12 -29.32
C GLY A 2 -26.74 -19.73 -29.57
N GLN A 3 -26.20 -18.97 -28.61
CA GLN A 3 -25.29 -19.36 -27.53
C GLN A 3 -25.46 -18.46 -26.29
N SER A 4 -25.44 -19.09 -25.12
CA SER A 4 -25.14 -18.48 -23.84
C SER A 4 -23.67 -18.07 -23.81
N LYS A 5 -23.35 -16.79 -23.55
CA LYS A 5 -21.98 -16.38 -23.17
C LYS A 5 -21.89 -16.30 -21.65
N ILE A 6 -21.51 -17.42 -21.08
CA ILE A 6 -20.93 -17.52 -19.75
C ILE A 6 -19.57 -16.81 -19.81
N CYS A 7 -19.44 -15.65 -19.18
CA CYS A 7 -18.15 -15.04 -18.89
C CYS A 7 -18.11 -14.57 -17.45
N SER A 8 -17.67 -15.46 -16.56
CA SER A 8 -17.00 -15.12 -15.31
C SER A 8 -15.92 -16.19 -15.09
N PRO A 9 -14.85 -15.99 -14.30
CA PRO A 9 -14.50 -14.82 -13.47
C PRO A 9 -13.02 -14.38 -13.63
N LYS A 10 -12.61 -13.19 -13.16
CA LYS A 10 -11.42 -13.00 -12.27
C LYS A 10 -11.02 -11.51 -12.09
N PRO A 11 -10.52 -11.14 -10.90
CA PRO A 11 -10.56 -9.75 -10.36
C PRO A 11 -9.17 -9.05 -10.37
N PRO A 12 -9.09 -7.77 -9.96
CA PRO A 12 -7.97 -6.87 -10.26
C PRO A 12 -6.70 -7.09 -9.40
N CYS A 13 -5.52 -7.12 -10.04
CA CYS A 13 -4.17 -7.24 -9.44
C CYS A 13 -3.44 -5.89 -9.64
N CYS A 14 -2.59 -5.30 -8.77
CA CYS A 14 -1.81 -5.69 -7.59
C CYS A 14 -1.98 -4.59 -6.49
N TYR A 15 -1.28 -4.66 -5.35
CA TYR A 15 -1.08 -3.53 -4.41
C TYR A 15 0.29 -3.72 -3.72
N VAL A 16 1.01 -2.63 -3.43
CA VAL A 16 2.11 -2.58 -2.44
C VAL A 16 1.74 -1.46 -1.42
N LEU A 17 2.55 -1.12 -0.42
CA LEU A 17 2.13 -1.13 0.98
C LEU A 17 2.50 0.03 1.89
N ALA A 18 1.69 0.29 2.95
CA ALA A 18 2.04 0.33 4.40
C ALA A 18 0.99 1.04 5.32
N LEU A 19 0.81 0.51 6.53
CA LEU A 19 0.33 1.11 7.81
C LEU A 19 -1.10 0.84 8.29
N ALA A 20 -1.34 0.52 9.57
CA ALA A 20 -0.47 0.18 10.71
C ALA A 20 -1.23 -0.68 11.75
N ASN A 21 -0.54 -1.65 12.36
CA ASN A 21 -0.51 -1.81 13.81
C ASN A 21 0.95 -2.15 14.12
N ALA A 22 1.81 -1.14 13.97
CA ALA A 22 3.26 -1.32 13.96
C ALA A 22 3.76 -1.84 15.33
N ASP A 23 3.03 -1.58 16.41
CA ASP A 23 3.50 -1.88 17.77
C ASP A 23 3.63 -3.35 18.12
N GLN A 24 2.97 -4.24 17.39
CA GLN A 24 3.13 -5.69 17.58
C GLN A 24 4.18 -6.30 16.66
N LEU A 25 4.71 -5.55 15.69
CA LEU A 25 5.74 -6.04 14.80
C LEU A 25 7.12 -5.87 15.43
N PRO A 26 8.00 -6.89 15.35
CA PRO A 26 9.38 -6.71 15.77
C PRO A 26 10.03 -5.64 14.88
N ALA A 27 10.54 -4.59 15.52
CA ALA A 27 11.23 -3.52 14.83
C ALA A 27 12.60 -4.00 14.33
N ARG A 28 13.01 -3.53 13.15
CA ARG A 28 14.24 -3.93 12.46
C ARG A 28 15.10 -2.71 12.11
N GLU A 29 16.41 -2.90 12.08
CA GLU A 29 17.31 -1.85 11.58
C GLU A 29 17.17 -1.66 10.05
N GLU A 30 17.05 -2.75 9.31
CA GLU A 30 17.02 -2.72 7.85
C GLU A 30 15.73 -3.30 7.27
N LEU A 31 15.35 -2.80 6.09
CA LEU A 31 14.23 -3.31 5.32
C LEU A 31 14.66 -4.64 4.65
N PRO A 32 14.02 -5.78 4.98
CA PRO A 32 14.32 -7.04 4.32
C PRO A 32 14.00 -6.97 2.83
N LYS A 33 15.00 -7.25 1.99
CA LYS A 33 14.86 -7.22 0.53
C LYS A 33 14.29 -8.55 0.04
N PHE A 34 12.99 -8.57 -0.25
CA PHE A 34 12.34 -9.76 -0.84
C PHE A 34 12.98 -10.18 -2.17
N SER A 35 13.63 -9.26 -2.89
CA SER A 35 14.30 -9.53 -4.16
C SER A 35 15.59 -10.35 -4.03
N ALA A 36 16.13 -10.47 -2.81
CA ALA A 36 17.28 -11.32 -2.50
C ALA A 36 16.86 -12.75 -2.07
N GLU A 37 15.56 -12.99 -1.88
CA GLU A 37 15.05 -14.31 -1.52
C GLU A 37 14.88 -15.21 -2.74
N LYS A 38 14.71 -16.51 -2.50
CA LYS A 38 14.33 -17.46 -3.54
C LYS A 38 12.82 -17.37 -3.83
N PRO A 39 12.39 -17.53 -5.11
CA PRO A 39 10.98 -17.65 -5.44
C PRO A 39 10.30 -18.76 -4.65
N ARG A 40 9.17 -18.44 -4.01
CA ARG A 40 8.37 -19.35 -3.20
C ARG A 40 6.96 -18.82 -3.00
N SER A 41 6.04 -19.74 -2.70
CA SER A 41 4.73 -19.32 -2.23
C SER A 41 4.82 -18.75 -0.82
N GLY A 42 4.02 -17.72 -0.54
CA GLY A 42 3.91 -17.11 0.78
C GLY A 42 4.62 -15.77 0.90
N MET A 43 4.64 -15.28 2.12
CA MET A 43 5.12 -13.95 2.48
C MET A 43 6.64 -13.91 2.58
N PRO A 44 7.30 -12.83 2.11
CA PRO A 44 8.76 -12.68 2.24
C PRO A 44 9.19 -12.65 3.70
N GLU A 45 10.44 -13.02 3.97
CA GLU A 45 10.94 -13.08 5.34
C GLU A 45 11.00 -11.70 5.99
N GLY A 46 10.49 -11.59 7.22
CA GLY A 46 10.44 -10.33 7.96
C GLY A 46 9.35 -9.35 7.53
N TRP A 47 8.62 -9.65 6.47
CA TRP A 47 7.39 -8.96 6.10
C TRP A 47 6.20 -9.57 6.84
N HIS A 48 5.24 -8.76 7.24
CA HIS A 48 4.08 -9.19 8.04
C HIS A 48 2.77 -8.78 7.39
N PHE A 49 1.84 -9.72 7.27
CA PHE A 49 0.56 -9.45 6.64
C PHE A 49 -0.22 -8.41 7.45
N TYR A 50 -0.80 -7.44 6.76
CA TYR A 50 -1.54 -6.35 7.35
C TYR A 50 -2.92 -6.24 6.72
N ARG A 51 -3.95 -6.21 7.57
CA ARG A 51 -5.34 -6.08 7.13
C ARG A 51 -5.80 -4.64 7.36
N ILE A 52 -6.18 -3.96 6.28
CA ILE A 52 -6.68 -2.57 6.32
C ILE A 52 -8.19 -2.57 6.62
N ALA A 53 -8.94 -3.49 6.02
CA ALA A 53 -10.37 -3.65 6.27
C ALA A 53 -10.67 -5.09 6.71
N PRO A 54 -11.06 -5.33 7.97
CA PRO A 54 -11.32 -6.65 8.53
C PRO A 54 -12.27 -7.52 7.68
N TYR A 55 -13.25 -6.87 7.03
CA TYR A 55 -14.34 -7.47 6.26
C TYR A 55 -14.02 -7.70 4.77
N LYS A 56 -12.87 -7.22 4.26
CA LYS A 56 -12.46 -7.44 2.86
C LYS A 56 -11.61 -8.70 2.73
N LYS A 57 -11.60 -9.29 1.53
CA LYS A 57 -10.70 -10.41 1.19
C LYS A 57 -9.24 -9.97 1.34
N ASN A 58 -8.35 -10.94 1.53
CA ASN A 58 -6.92 -10.70 1.58
C ASN A 58 -6.32 -10.78 0.17
N THR A 59 -5.34 -9.92 -0.09
CA THR A 59 -4.42 -10.03 -1.23
C THR A 59 -3.53 -11.26 -1.02
N VAL A 60 -3.38 -12.07 -2.07
CA VAL A 60 -2.49 -13.23 -2.07
C VAL A 60 -1.11 -12.80 -2.56
N TYR A 61 -0.11 -12.94 -1.71
CA TYR A 61 1.28 -12.60 -2.00
C TYR A 61 2.12 -13.85 -2.29
N ARG A 62 3.00 -13.75 -3.29
CA ARG A 62 3.96 -14.80 -3.66
C ARG A 62 5.28 -14.18 -4.11
N LEU A 63 6.37 -14.90 -3.87
CA LEU A 63 7.65 -14.60 -4.49
C LEU A 63 7.78 -15.42 -5.77
N GLU A 64 7.92 -14.72 -6.89
CA GLU A 64 7.97 -15.32 -8.22
C GLU A 64 9.28 -14.96 -8.92
N ASN A 65 9.72 -15.82 -9.84
CA ASN A 65 10.79 -15.46 -10.77
C ASN A 65 10.15 -14.70 -11.94
N TYR A 66 10.52 -13.44 -12.09
CA TYR A 66 10.16 -12.63 -13.24
C TYR A 66 11.43 -12.12 -13.91
N GLN A 67 11.65 -12.55 -15.16
CA GLN A 67 12.83 -12.16 -15.96
C GLN A 67 14.17 -12.39 -15.24
N GLY A 68 14.30 -13.49 -14.50
CA GLY A 68 15.52 -13.83 -13.76
C GLY A 68 15.68 -13.12 -12.42
N ARG A 69 14.70 -12.33 -11.98
CA ARG A 69 14.69 -11.63 -10.69
C ARG A 69 13.57 -12.15 -9.80
N THR A 70 13.81 -12.23 -8.49
CA THR A 70 12.75 -12.50 -7.53
C THR A 70 11.90 -11.24 -7.34
N VAL A 71 10.58 -11.36 -7.57
CA VAL A 71 9.62 -10.28 -7.41
C VAL A 71 8.50 -10.66 -6.45
N LEU A 72 7.91 -9.67 -5.78
CA LEU A 72 6.70 -9.84 -4.99
C LEU A 72 5.46 -9.67 -5.88
N ALA A 73 4.83 -10.79 -6.23
CA ALA A 73 3.55 -10.79 -6.93
C ALA A 73 2.39 -10.65 -5.94
N ALA A 74 1.42 -9.78 -6.26
CA ALA A 74 0.27 -9.50 -5.41
C ALA A 74 -1.04 -9.71 -6.18
N ASN A 75 -1.78 -10.78 -5.89
CA ASN A 75 -3.08 -11.04 -6.50
C ASN A 75 -4.20 -10.58 -5.57
N SER A 76 -4.86 -9.47 -5.92
CA SER A 76 -5.96 -8.90 -5.14
C SER A 76 -7.31 -9.24 -5.77
N LYS A 77 -8.36 -9.32 -4.95
CA LYS A 77 -9.74 -9.50 -5.38
C LYS A 77 -10.67 -8.70 -4.49
N THR A 78 -10.89 -7.43 -4.82
CA THR A 78 -11.67 -6.51 -3.96
C THR A 78 -11.14 -6.56 -2.52
N SER A 79 -9.82 -6.54 -2.39
CA SER A 79 -9.10 -6.76 -1.14
C SER A 79 -8.57 -5.43 -0.59
N ALA A 80 -8.35 -5.37 0.73
CA ALA A 80 -7.70 -4.23 1.36
C ALA A 80 -6.71 -4.75 2.39
N SER A 81 -5.51 -5.08 1.92
CA SER A 81 -4.45 -5.64 2.73
C SER A 81 -3.07 -5.39 2.13
N GLY A 82 -2.06 -5.52 2.97
CA GLY A 82 -0.65 -5.33 2.66
C GLY A 82 0.25 -6.32 3.40
N LEU A 83 1.56 -6.10 3.31
CA LEU A 83 2.71 -6.65 3.99
C LEU A 83 3.56 -5.50 4.57
N ALA A 84 3.68 -5.39 5.88
CA ALA A 84 4.42 -4.32 6.53
C ALA A 84 5.74 -4.80 7.14
N VAL A 85 6.69 -3.88 7.26
CA VAL A 85 7.91 -4.03 8.07
C VAL A 85 7.97 -2.83 9.01
N LYS A 86 8.13 -3.07 10.32
CA LYS A 86 8.43 -2.00 11.27
C LYS A 86 9.94 -1.80 11.31
N LEU A 87 10.37 -0.55 11.11
CA LEU A 87 11.77 -0.17 11.23
C LEU A 87 11.99 0.53 12.57
N ASN A 88 13.20 0.41 13.11
CA ASN A 88 13.62 1.19 14.26
C ASN A 88 13.63 2.68 13.89
N PRO A 89 13.16 3.56 14.81
CA PRO A 89 13.25 5.00 14.60
C PRO A 89 14.72 5.41 14.35
N ARG A 90 14.95 6.18 13.29
CA ARG A 90 16.26 6.73 12.96
C ARG A 90 16.12 8.11 12.34
N SER A 91 17.23 8.84 12.29
CA SER A 91 17.28 10.14 11.63
C SER A 91 16.78 10.05 10.19
N ALA A 92 15.95 11.00 9.77
CA ALA A 92 15.46 11.09 8.39
C ALA A 92 16.55 11.51 7.39
N GLN A 93 17.73 11.91 7.89
CA GLN A 93 18.85 12.33 7.05
C GLN A 93 19.42 11.12 6.29
N ASN A 94 19.64 11.29 4.98
CA ASN A 94 20.26 10.29 4.10
C ASN A 94 19.50 8.96 3.96
N LEU A 95 18.18 8.95 4.16
CA LEU A 95 17.35 7.79 3.87
C LEU A 95 16.89 7.80 2.42
N TRP A 96 17.36 6.84 1.64
CA TRP A 96 16.96 6.65 0.24
C TRP A 96 16.10 5.39 0.12
N LEU A 97 14.92 5.54 -0.45
CA LEU A 97 14.06 4.42 -0.82
C LEU A 97 14.14 4.21 -2.33
N GLN A 98 14.49 3.00 -2.74
CA GLN A 98 14.59 2.61 -4.15
C GLN A 98 13.78 1.34 -4.37
N TRP A 99 12.99 1.31 -5.42
CA TRP A 99 12.17 0.16 -5.80
C TRP A 99 11.97 0.14 -7.30
N GLU A 100 11.53 -1.01 -7.79
CA GLU A 100 11.00 -1.19 -9.13
C GLU A 100 9.66 -1.88 -8.98
N TRP A 101 8.72 -1.55 -9.86
CA TRP A 101 7.40 -2.14 -9.83
C TRP A 101 6.85 -2.28 -11.25
N LYS A 102 5.76 -3.02 -11.39
CA LYS A 102 5.07 -3.20 -12.67
C LYS A 102 3.58 -3.34 -12.43
N ALA A 103 2.80 -2.41 -12.97
CA ALA A 103 1.36 -2.59 -13.06
C ALA A 103 1.02 -3.51 -14.24
N VAL A 104 0.06 -4.41 -14.06
CA VAL A 104 -0.30 -5.41 -15.09
C VAL A 104 -1.60 -5.10 -15.81
N ARG A 105 -2.46 -4.27 -15.21
CA ARG A 105 -3.76 -3.87 -15.76
C ARG A 105 -4.25 -2.57 -15.16
N GLU A 106 -4.99 -1.84 -15.99
CA GLU A 106 -5.67 -0.63 -15.56
C GLU A 106 -6.82 -0.85 -14.58
N ILE A 107 -7.09 0.20 -13.80
CA ILE A 107 -8.31 0.36 -13.02
C ILE A 107 -9.06 1.54 -13.65
N PRO A 108 -9.93 1.32 -14.65
CA PRO A 108 -10.46 2.40 -15.50
C PRO A 108 -11.19 3.51 -14.74
N GLN A 109 -11.84 3.15 -13.63
CA GLN A 109 -12.63 4.09 -12.82
C GLN A 109 -11.81 4.72 -11.68
N ALA A 110 -10.52 4.40 -11.55
CA ALA A 110 -9.69 4.92 -10.47
C ALA A 110 -9.42 6.41 -10.64
N ASP A 111 -9.64 7.15 -9.56
CA ASP A 111 -9.38 8.57 -9.45
C ASP A 111 -8.94 8.91 -8.03
N ASN A 112 -7.65 9.21 -7.87
CA ASN A 112 -7.02 9.41 -6.57
C ASN A 112 -7.43 10.72 -5.89
N GLU A 113 -8.10 11.64 -6.60
CA GLU A 113 -8.64 12.86 -5.98
C GLU A 113 -10.02 12.64 -5.35
N GLN A 114 -10.72 11.57 -5.75
CA GLN A 114 -12.10 11.29 -5.36
C GLN A 114 -12.17 10.18 -4.32
N SER A 115 -12.77 10.45 -3.16
CA SER A 115 -12.83 9.49 -2.04
C SER A 115 -13.46 8.13 -2.38
N GLN A 116 -14.44 8.11 -3.28
CA GLN A 116 -15.19 6.91 -3.67
C GLN A 116 -14.46 6.04 -4.70
N SER A 117 -13.47 6.60 -5.39
CA SER A 117 -12.72 5.94 -6.46
C SER A 117 -11.21 6.04 -6.26
N ASP A 118 -10.75 6.41 -5.06
CA ASP A 118 -9.34 6.43 -4.69
C ASP A 118 -8.79 4.99 -4.68
N ASP A 119 -8.31 4.56 -5.85
CA ASP A 119 -7.70 3.27 -6.09
C ASP A 119 -6.42 3.41 -6.93
N ALA A 120 -5.48 2.48 -6.77
CA ALA A 120 -4.25 2.45 -7.56
C ALA A 120 -3.76 1.00 -7.66
N PRO A 121 -3.23 0.57 -8.83
CA PRO A 121 -2.73 -0.79 -9.03
C PRO A 121 -1.50 -1.10 -8.18
N LEU A 122 -0.81 -0.07 -7.69
CA LEU A 122 0.39 -0.17 -6.87
C LEU A 122 0.48 1.06 -5.98
N ARG A 123 0.89 0.85 -4.73
CA ARG A 123 1.11 1.90 -3.74
C ARG A 123 2.38 1.56 -2.96
N ILE A 124 3.06 2.52 -2.36
CA ILE A 124 4.05 2.30 -1.30
C ILE A 124 3.80 3.39 -0.28
N LEU A 125 3.55 3.03 0.94
CA LEU A 125 3.29 3.94 2.03
C LEU A 125 4.52 3.91 2.94
N VAL A 126 4.93 5.09 3.39
CA VAL A 126 6.01 5.28 4.34
C VAL A 126 5.42 5.98 5.55
N ALA A 127 5.61 5.33 6.68
CA ALA A 127 5.10 5.72 7.96
C ALA A 127 6.05 6.61 8.69
N TYR A 128 5.52 7.70 9.21
CA TYR A 128 6.23 8.52 10.17
C TYR A 128 5.51 8.40 11.49
N ASP A 129 6.27 7.95 12.49
CA ASP A 129 5.91 8.23 13.86
C ASP A 129 6.28 9.68 14.19
N GLY A 130 5.65 10.24 15.21
CA GLY A 130 5.81 11.63 15.54
C GLY A 130 5.13 12.00 16.83
N ASN A 131 5.43 13.19 17.31
CA ASN A 131 4.82 13.66 18.55
C ASN A 131 3.36 14.07 18.33
N LYS A 132 2.45 13.13 18.55
CA LYS A 132 0.99 13.31 18.44
C LYS A 132 0.46 14.42 19.37
N SER A 133 1.17 14.76 20.45
CA SER A 133 0.78 15.88 21.32
C SER A 133 0.90 17.25 20.65
N LYS A 134 1.66 17.34 19.54
CA LYS A 134 1.78 18.56 18.73
C LYS A 134 0.68 18.70 17.67
N LEU A 135 -0.19 17.71 17.50
CA LEU A 135 -1.30 17.78 16.55
C LEU A 135 -2.37 18.80 17.02
N PRO A 136 -3.06 19.48 16.08
CA PRO A 136 -4.25 20.27 16.40
C PRO A 136 -5.32 19.43 17.10
N LEU A 137 -6.12 20.03 17.99
CA LEU A 137 -7.11 19.31 18.81
C LEU A 137 -8.11 18.49 17.97
N LYS A 138 -8.57 19.03 16.84
CA LYS A 138 -9.46 18.32 15.90
C LYS A 138 -8.82 17.05 15.36
N GLU A 139 -7.52 17.09 15.05
CA GLU A 139 -6.79 15.93 14.53
C GLU A 139 -6.53 14.88 15.61
N LYS A 140 -6.26 15.30 16.85
CA LYS A 140 -6.15 14.42 18.01
C LYS A 140 -7.45 13.65 18.27
N LEU A 141 -8.59 14.34 18.29
CA LEU A 141 -9.90 13.70 18.48
C LEU A 141 -10.20 12.71 17.33
N THR A 142 -9.86 13.09 16.09
CA THR A 142 -9.99 12.18 14.94
C THR A 142 -9.09 10.94 15.09
N PHE A 143 -7.89 11.09 15.65
CA PHE A 143 -6.95 10.01 15.89
C PHE A 143 -7.49 9.01 16.93
N GLU A 144 -8.00 9.52 18.05
CA GLU A 144 -8.61 8.69 19.11
C GLU A 144 -9.82 7.92 18.59
N MET A 145 -10.72 8.59 17.85
CA MET A 145 -11.89 7.94 17.25
C MET A 145 -11.51 6.90 16.19
N ALA A 146 -10.54 7.20 15.33
CA ALA A 146 -10.06 6.24 14.33
C ALA A 146 -9.45 5.00 14.98
N ASN A 147 -8.67 5.18 16.05
CA ASN A 147 -8.07 4.07 16.79
C ASN A 147 -9.14 3.21 17.49
N LEU A 148 -10.17 3.83 18.07
CA LEU A 148 -11.29 3.12 18.71
C LEU A 148 -12.08 2.26 17.72
N ILE A 149 -12.30 2.76 16.49
CA ILE A 149 -13.07 2.04 15.45
C ILE A 149 -12.24 0.95 14.79
N SER A 150 -10.98 1.26 14.43
CA SER A 150 -10.10 0.33 13.72
C SER A 150 -9.42 -0.70 14.62
N GLY A 151 -9.35 -0.42 15.93
CA GLY A 151 -8.53 -1.18 16.88
C GLY A 151 -7.02 -1.05 16.61
N GLN A 152 -6.63 -0.07 15.78
CA GLN A 152 -5.29 0.10 15.26
C GLN A 152 -4.78 1.51 15.53
N GLU A 153 -3.56 1.62 16.03
CA GLU A 153 -2.95 2.93 16.19
C GLU A 153 -2.50 3.48 14.84
N MET A 154 -3.06 4.62 14.46
CA MET A 154 -2.71 5.26 13.21
C MET A 154 -1.29 5.88 13.25
N PRO A 155 -0.56 5.93 12.13
CA PRO A 155 0.69 6.67 12.05
C PRO A 155 0.44 8.18 12.24
N TYR A 156 1.48 8.90 12.69
CA TYR A 156 1.44 10.37 12.82
C TYR A 156 1.27 11.03 11.45
N ALA A 157 2.05 10.58 10.46
CA ALA A 157 1.92 11.00 9.06
C ALA A 157 2.32 9.86 8.11
N THR A 158 1.80 9.91 6.88
CA THR A 158 2.11 8.92 5.86
C THR A 158 2.38 9.61 4.53
N VAL A 159 3.46 9.21 3.87
CA VAL A 159 3.69 9.50 2.46
C VAL A 159 3.33 8.25 1.66
N MET A 160 2.51 8.39 0.62
CA MET A 160 2.08 7.29 -0.23
C MET A 160 2.53 7.53 -1.66
N TYR A 161 3.50 6.77 -2.15
CA TYR A 161 3.85 6.73 -3.56
C TYR A 161 2.84 5.88 -4.32
N ILE A 162 2.26 6.41 -5.40
CA ILE A 162 1.18 5.73 -6.14
C ILE A 162 1.46 5.68 -7.64
N TRP A 163 0.96 4.63 -8.26
CA TRP A 163 0.71 4.60 -9.70
C TRP A 163 -0.65 5.24 -9.96
N SER A 164 -0.74 6.26 -10.80
CA SER A 164 -2.01 6.91 -11.12
C SER A 164 -2.45 6.69 -12.56
N GLY A 165 -3.72 6.35 -12.76
CA GLY A 165 -4.29 6.26 -14.12
C GLY A 165 -4.60 7.62 -14.75
N LYS A 166 -4.77 8.68 -13.93
CA LYS A 166 -5.24 10.00 -14.39
C LYS A 166 -4.30 11.16 -14.12
N ASN A 167 -3.48 11.05 -13.07
CA ASN A 167 -2.63 12.15 -12.64
C ASN A 167 -1.20 11.98 -13.18
N PRO A 168 -0.51 13.05 -13.59
CA PRO A 168 0.85 12.96 -14.09
C PRO A 168 1.85 12.66 -12.96
N VAL A 169 2.98 12.04 -13.32
CA VAL A 169 4.12 11.83 -12.43
C VAL A 169 4.58 13.14 -11.78
N ASN A 170 5.02 13.07 -10.53
CA ASN A 170 5.38 14.17 -9.63
C ASN A 170 4.21 15.00 -9.09
N THR A 171 2.96 14.61 -9.35
CA THR A 171 1.80 15.25 -8.71
C THR A 171 1.73 14.88 -7.23
N VAL A 172 1.49 15.87 -6.37
CA VAL A 172 1.26 15.66 -4.93
C VAL A 172 -0.22 15.90 -4.62
N LEU A 173 -0.91 14.85 -4.17
CA LEU A 173 -2.33 14.87 -3.84
C LEU A 173 -2.54 14.80 -2.32
N ASN A 174 -3.62 15.42 -1.87
CA ASN A 174 -4.16 15.17 -0.53
C ASN A 174 -4.99 13.90 -0.57
N ASN A 175 -4.90 13.06 0.46
CA ASN A 175 -5.85 11.98 0.60
C ASN A 175 -7.25 12.54 0.94
N ALA A 176 -8.27 12.05 0.24
CA ALA A 176 -9.64 12.54 0.39
C ALA A 176 -10.27 12.18 1.76
N HIS A 177 -9.71 11.23 2.50
CA HIS A 177 -10.20 10.79 3.81
C HIS A 177 -9.42 11.40 4.98
N THR A 178 -8.20 11.89 4.76
CA THR A 178 -7.36 12.45 5.84
C THR A 178 -6.26 13.40 5.35
N SER A 179 -6.05 14.49 6.09
CA SER A 179 -4.94 15.44 5.87
C SER A 179 -3.55 14.84 6.11
N ARG A 180 -3.46 13.72 6.83
CA ARG A 180 -2.19 13.11 7.28
C ARG A 180 -1.50 12.26 6.22
N VAL A 181 -2.21 11.91 5.16
CA VAL A 181 -1.68 11.12 4.06
C VAL A 181 -1.48 12.05 2.88
N LYS A 182 -0.23 12.15 2.42
CA LYS A 182 0.12 12.80 1.15
C LYS A 182 0.40 11.71 0.14
N MET A 183 -0.20 11.81 -1.03
CA MET A 183 0.05 10.88 -2.13
C MET A 183 0.96 11.55 -3.15
N ILE A 184 2.00 10.86 -3.60
CA ILE A 184 2.94 11.33 -4.62
C ILE A 184 2.83 10.37 -5.80
N VAL A 185 2.45 10.88 -6.96
CA VAL A 185 2.40 10.09 -8.18
C VAL A 185 3.83 9.89 -8.67
N VAL A 186 4.28 8.64 -8.70
CA VAL A 186 5.64 8.27 -9.14
C VAL A 186 5.63 7.51 -10.46
N ASP A 187 4.47 7.05 -10.88
CA ASP A 187 4.25 6.37 -12.15
C ASP A 187 2.81 6.63 -12.61
N SER A 188 2.58 6.64 -13.92
CA SER A 188 1.26 6.98 -14.45
C SER A 188 0.98 6.43 -15.84
N GLY A 189 -0.31 6.28 -16.14
CA GLY A 189 -0.78 5.84 -17.45
C GLY A 189 -0.75 4.32 -17.60
N TRP A 190 -1.16 3.89 -18.80
CA TRP A 190 -1.33 2.49 -19.18
C TRP A 190 -0.84 2.19 -20.60
N ASP A 191 -0.37 3.23 -21.29
CA ASP A 191 0.09 3.17 -22.66
C ASP A 191 1.61 2.89 -22.64
N ASP A 192 1.97 1.60 -22.66
CA ASP A 192 3.31 1.10 -23.04
C ASP A 192 3.22 0.42 -24.42
#